data_AF-A0A957TUX1-F1
#
_entry.id   AF-A0A957TUX1-F1
#
_cell.length_a   1.000
_cell.length_b   1.000
_cell.length_c   1.000
_cell.angle_alpha   90.00
_cell.angle_beta   90.00
_cell.angle_gamma   90.00
#
_symmetry.space_group_name_H-M   'P 1'
#
loop_
_entity.id
_entity.type
_entity.pdbx_description
1 polymer ?
#
loop_
_entity_poly.entity_id
_entity_poly.type
_entity_poly.pdbx_seq_one_letter_code
_entity_poly.pdbx_strand_id
1 'polypeptide(L)'
;MNLPKMPLTEFEFELPAEQYQLMGYPGLTQGESLTVELETDLLLPEPGVEGWFAVQPEAVAPRFIAVAPATYAIAGQITEAEVLQEDGQESAVLLVSCGEFPLRVHCGPTAEGRLPYGTWETRYLVGLSRIRGIVESDFATSIGQPVGVTIWRFRRLVLTPGDPVFGQWHESETLPASPFPYDRVMVTARLHRNRLG
;
A
#
# COMPACT_ATOMS: atom_id res chain seq x y z
N MET A 1 -34.23 16.09 0.34
CA MET A 1 -33.23 16.22 1.41
C MET A 1 -31.89 15.78 0.84
N ASN A 2 -30.95 16.70 0.65
CA ASN A 2 -29.59 16.33 0.26
C ASN A 2 -28.89 15.80 1.51
N LEU A 3 -28.53 14.52 1.51
CA LEU A 3 -27.64 13.96 2.52
C LEU A 3 -26.35 14.80 2.54
N PRO A 4 -25.80 15.15 3.72
CA PRO A 4 -24.52 15.84 3.79
C PRO A 4 -23.47 15.01 3.06
N LYS A 5 -22.78 15.63 2.09
CA LYS A 5 -21.71 15.02 1.32
C LYS A 5 -20.55 14.76 2.29
N MET A 6 -20.50 13.56 2.89
CA MET A 6 -19.38 13.18 3.77
C MET A 6 -18.05 13.36 3.02
N PRO A 7 -17.00 13.87 3.67
CA PRO A 7 -15.69 13.99 3.05
C PRO A 7 -15.21 12.61 2.58
N LEU A 8 -14.51 12.57 1.44
CA LEU A 8 -13.84 11.34 0.99
C LEU A 8 -12.69 11.04 1.95
N THR A 9 -12.44 9.74 2.19
CA THR A 9 -11.33 9.30 3.02
C THR A 9 -10.01 9.65 2.35
N GLU A 10 -9.19 10.45 3.02
CA GLU A 10 -7.87 10.87 2.56
C GLU A 10 -6.80 9.97 3.16
N PHE A 11 -5.85 9.53 2.33
CA PHE A 11 -4.76 8.66 2.74
C PHE A 11 -3.52 8.94 1.89
N GLU A 12 -2.39 8.35 2.26
CA GLU A 12 -1.12 8.51 1.56
C GLU A 12 -0.53 7.15 1.21
N PHE A 13 0.10 7.06 0.05
CA PHE A 13 0.88 5.89 -0.36
C PHE A 13 2.16 6.34 -1.07
N GLU A 14 3.17 5.49 -1.09
CA GLU A 14 4.33 5.68 -1.94
C GLU A 14 4.01 5.25 -3.36
N LEU A 15 4.31 6.09 -4.35
CA LEU A 15 4.33 5.71 -5.76
C LEU A 15 5.76 5.30 -6.13
N PRO A 16 6.06 4.00 -6.32
CA PRO A 16 7.41 3.57 -6.68
C PRO A 16 7.82 4.12 -8.05
N ALA A 17 9.10 4.43 -8.22
CA ALA A 17 9.62 4.94 -9.49
C ALA A 17 9.38 3.97 -10.65
N GLU A 18 9.48 2.65 -10.40
CA GLU A 18 9.17 1.58 -11.34
C GLU A 18 7.72 1.67 -11.85
N GLN A 19 6.76 1.90 -10.95
CA GLN A 19 5.35 2.02 -11.29
C GLN A 19 5.08 3.30 -12.08
N TYR A 20 5.75 4.39 -11.72
CA TYR A 20 5.62 5.62 -12.49
C TYR A 20 6.26 5.53 -13.89
N GLN A 21 7.32 4.74 -14.02
CA GLN A 21 7.93 4.39 -15.29
C GLN A 21 7.00 3.54 -16.14
N LEU A 22 6.32 2.55 -15.55
CA LEU A 22 5.36 1.68 -16.25
C LEU A 22 4.20 2.49 -16.85
N MET A 23 3.74 3.52 -16.14
CA MET A 23 2.76 4.50 -16.66
C MET A 23 3.29 5.34 -17.84
N GLY A 24 4.58 5.24 -18.19
CA GLY A 24 5.21 6.03 -19.23
C GLY A 24 5.54 7.46 -18.82
N TYR A 25 5.74 7.72 -17.53
CA TYR A 25 6.14 9.04 -17.02
C TYR A 25 5.21 10.19 -17.46
N PRO A 26 3.88 10.10 -17.26
CA PRO A 26 2.93 11.01 -17.90
C PRO A 26 2.99 12.47 -17.40
N GLY A 27 3.70 12.74 -16.29
CA GLY A 27 3.40 13.90 -15.45
C GLY A 27 2.09 13.66 -14.70
N LEU A 28 2.02 14.01 -13.42
CA LEU A 28 0.76 13.91 -12.66
C LEU A 28 0.44 15.24 -11.99
N THR A 29 -0.84 15.54 -11.87
CA THR A 29 -1.33 16.78 -11.28
C THR A 29 -2.43 16.52 -10.26
N GLN A 30 -2.51 17.36 -9.24
CA GLN A 30 -3.62 17.38 -8.29
C GLN A 30 -4.97 17.41 -9.02
N GLY A 31 -5.91 16.60 -8.53
CA GLY A 31 -7.27 16.46 -9.08
C GLY A 31 -7.39 15.36 -10.14
N GLU A 32 -6.29 14.86 -10.69
CA GLU A 32 -6.32 13.71 -11.59
C GLU A 32 -6.75 12.44 -10.85
N SER A 33 -7.41 11.55 -11.58
CA SER A 33 -7.82 10.25 -11.05
C SER A 33 -6.80 9.18 -11.44
N LEU A 34 -6.50 8.30 -10.48
CA LEU A 34 -5.70 7.10 -10.71
C LEU A 34 -6.47 5.89 -10.21
N THR A 35 -6.24 4.76 -10.85
CA THR A 35 -6.62 3.45 -10.31
C THR A 35 -5.36 2.83 -9.74
N VAL A 36 -5.39 2.44 -8.47
CA VAL A 36 -4.22 1.88 -7.77
C VAL A 36 -4.62 0.64 -6.99
N GLU A 37 -3.77 -0.38 -6.98
CA GLU A 37 -3.79 -1.42 -5.97
C GLU A 37 -2.91 -0.98 -4.79
N LEU A 38 -3.42 -1.13 -3.57
CA LEU A 38 -2.66 -0.81 -2.37
C LEU A 38 -1.96 -2.07 -1.89
N GLU A 39 -0.66 -1.93 -1.63
CA GLU A 39 0.22 -3.04 -1.32
C GLU A 39 1.15 -2.71 -0.14
N THR A 40 1.50 -3.73 0.65
CA THR A 40 2.56 -3.65 1.67
C THR A 40 3.92 -4.01 1.09
N ASP A 41 4.99 -3.57 1.74
CA ASP A 41 6.28 -4.26 1.60
C ASP A 41 6.17 -5.70 2.15
N LEU A 42 7.23 -6.52 1.99
CA LEU A 42 7.29 -7.84 2.62
C LEU A 42 7.24 -7.70 4.14
N LEU A 43 6.22 -8.29 4.76
CA LEU A 43 6.05 -8.31 6.20
C LEU A 43 6.52 -9.63 6.79
N LEU A 44 7.21 -9.55 7.93
CA LEU A 44 7.63 -10.72 8.69
C LEU A 44 6.79 -10.88 9.97
N PRO A 45 6.64 -12.10 10.49
CA PRO A 45 5.80 -12.36 11.65
C PRO A 45 6.39 -11.91 12.99
N GLU A 46 7.60 -11.32 12.98
CA GLU A 46 8.36 -10.96 14.18
C GLU A 46 8.21 -9.46 14.50
N PRO A 47 7.72 -9.08 15.70
CA PRO A 47 7.73 -7.69 16.14
C PRO A 47 9.17 -7.20 16.34
N GLY A 48 9.60 -6.18 15.60
CA GLY A 48 10.95 -5.60 15.71
C GLY A 48 11.60 -5.22 14.38
N VAL A 49 11.03 -5.66 13.27
CA VAL A 49 11.37 -5.21 11.91
C VAL A 49 10.53 -3.99 11.49
N GLU A 50 10.96 -3.24 10.47
CA GLU A 50 10.27 -2.03 9.99
C GLU A 50 8.81 -2.31 9.56
N GLY A 51 8.53 -3.50 9.03
CA GLY A 51 7.19 -3.97 8.69
C GLY A 51 6.93 -5.39 9.21
N TRP A 52 5.85 -5.56 9.95
CA TRP A 52 5.52 -6.82 10.60
C TRP A 52 4.03 -7.14 10.52
N PHE A 53 3.70 -8.41 10.67
CA PHE A 53 2.32 -8.86 10.79
C PHE A 53 2.14 -9.91 11.90
N ALA A 54 0.91 -10.06 12.37
CA ALA A 54 0.49 -11.16 13.20
C ALA A 54 -0.93 -11.57 12.81
N VAL A 55 -1.21 -12.86 12.84
CA VAL A 55 -2.53 -13.42 12.55
C VAL A 55 -3.29 -13.63 13.86
N GLN A 56 -4.57 -13.34 13.87
CA GLN A 56 -5.46 -13.45 15.02
C GLN A 56 -6.64 -14.36 14.66
N PRO A 57 -6.96 -15.38 15.49
CA PRO A 57 -8.14 -16.21 15.28
C PRO A 57 -9.42 -15.45 15.64
N GLU A 58 -9.38 -14.54 16.62
CA GLU A 58 -10.51 -13.70 16.99
C GLU A 58 -10.69 -12.51 16.04
N ALA A 59 -11.95 -12.09 15.89
CA ALA A 59 -12.29 -10.93 15.10
C ALA A 59 -11.66 -9.64 15.64
N VAL A 60 -10.92 -8.96 14.76
CA VAL A 60 -10.40 -7.62 15.03
C VAL A 60 -11.23 -6.58 14.28
N ALA A 61 -11.43 -5.43 14.91
CA ALA A 61 -12.04 -4.30 14.23
C ALA A 61 -11.13 -3.87 13.06
N PRO A 62 -11.66 -3.64 11.84
CA PRO A 62 -10.84 -3.17 10.73
C PRO A 62 -10.21 -1.81 11.04
N ARG A 63 -8.91 -1.67 10.76
CA ARG A 63 -8.12 -0.45 10.98
C ARG A 63 -7.19 -0.20 9.80
N PHE A 64 -7.08 1.07 9.43
CA PHE A 64 -6.08 1.59 8.50
C PHE A 64 -5.66 2.97 9.02
N ILE A 65 -4.73 2.99 9.97
CA ILE A 65 -4.37 4.19 10.74
C ILE A 65 -2.96 4.64 10.38
N ALA A 66 -2.82 5.85 9.84
CA ALA A 66 -1.52 6.43 9.53
C ALA A 66 -0.72 6.67 10.82
N VAL A 67 0.52 6.20 10.85
CA VAL A 67 1.47 6.40 11.96
C VAL A 67 2.74 7.13 11.53
N ALA A 68 3.04 7.16 10.22
CA ALA A 68 4.10 7.95 9.60
C ALA A 68 3.78 8.16 8.10
N PRO A 69 4.59 8.91 7.32
CA PRO A 69 4.40 9.04 5.87
C PRO A 69 4.25 7.69 5.16
N ALA A 70 3.15 7.53 4.44
CA ALA A 70 2.70 6.29 3.81
C ALA A 70 2.76 5.03 4.71
N THR A 71 2.85 5.16 6.04
CA THR A 71 3.06 4.04 6.97
C THR A 71 1.86 3.90 7.89
N TYR A 72 1.32 2.69 7.96
CA TYR A 72 0.03 2.42 8.57
C TYR A 72 0.07 1.24 9.53
N ALA A 73 -0.55 1.43 10.69
CA ALA A 73 -1.02 0.31 11.49
C ALA A 73 -2.32 -0.23 10.86
N ILE A 74 -2.30 -1.50 10.48
CA ILE A 74 -3.37 -2.16 9.74
C ILE A 74 -3.99 -3.28 10.59
N ALA A 75 -5.30 -3.46 10.44
CA ALA A 75 -6.02 -4.59 10.98
C ALA A 75 -7.21 -4.92 10.08
N GLY A 76 -7.49 -6.20 9.85
CA GLY A 76 -8.58 -6.57 8.96
C GLY A 76 -8.80 -8.05 8.82
N GLN A 77 -9.90 -8.42 8.16
CA GLN A 77 -10.18 -9.80 7.81
C GLN A 77 -9.42 -10.18 6.54
N ILE A 78 -8.81 -11.36 6.54
CA ILE A 78 -8.24 -11.95 5.32
C ILE A 78 -9.38 -12.49 4.47
N THR A 79 -9.52 -11.97 3.25
CA THR A 79 -10.61 -12.33 2.32
C THR A 79 -10.15 -13.26 1.22
N GLU A 80 -8.87 -13.19 0.84
CA GLU A 80 -8.24 -14.06 -0.17
C GLU A 80 -6.79 -14.35 0.24
N ALA A 81 -6.27 -15.50 -0.18
CA ALA A 81 -4.91 -15.93 0.13
C ALA A 81 -4.32 -16.80 -0.99
N GLU A 82 -3.09 -16.51 -1.39
CA GLU A 82 -2.28 -17.29 -2.32
C GLU A 82 -0.98 -17.62 -1.61
N VAL A 83 -0.73 -18.92 -1.39
CA VAL A 83 0.47 -19.41 -0.71
C VAL A 83 1.47 -19.86 -1.78
N LEU A 84 2.69 -19.36 -1.66
CA LEU A 84 3.80 -19.64 -2.53
C LEU A 84 4.82 -20.49 -1.76
N GLN A 85 5.41 -21.46 -2.44
CA GLN A 85 6.45 -22.31 -1.87
C GLN A 85 7.64 -22.32 -2.81
N GLU A 86 8.74 -21.69 -2.40
CA GLU A 86 9.96 -21.54 -3.18
C GLU A 86 11.17 -21.89 -2.31
N ASP A 87 12.10 -22.68 -2.84
CA ASP A 87 13.33 -23.11 -2.13
C ASP A 87 13.10 -23.67 -0.71
N GLY A 88 11.95 -24.29 -0.49
CA GLY A 88 11.57 -24.87 0.81
C GLY A 88 11.07 -23.84 1.83
N GLN A 89 10.88 -22.57 1.44
CA GLN A 89 10.28 -21.52 2.24
C GLN A 89 8.83 -21.25 1.82
N GLU A 90 7.98 -20.93 2.79
CA GLU A 90 6.61 -20.49 2.56
C GLU A 90 6.52 -18.95 2.56
N SER A 91 5.85 -18.39 1.57
CA SER A 91 5.40 -17.00 1.58
C SER A 91 3.93 -16.96 1.16
N ALA A 92 3.27 -15.83 1.39
CA ALA A 92 1.89 -15.66 0.97
C ALA A 92 1.60 -14.23 0.53
N VAL A 93 0.71 -14.12 -0.45
CA VAL A 93 0.02 -12.88 -0.78
C VAL A 93 -1.40 -12.99 -0.24
N LEU A 94 -1.81 -12.01 0.55
CA LEU A 94 -3.14 -11.97 1.17
C LEU A 94 -3.90 -10.73 0.70
N LEU A 95 -5.22 -10.85 0.52
CA LEU A 95 -6.11 -9.68 0.46
C LEU A 95 -6.72 -9.47 1.84
N VAL A 96 -6.51 -8.29 2.42
CA VAL A 96 -7.00 -7.95 3.76
C VAL A 96 -7.96 -6.77 3.68
N SER A 97 -9.18 -6.96 4.18
CA SER A 97 -10.17 -5.90 4.30
C SER A 97 -9.91 -5.05 5.54
N CYS A 98 -9.29 -3.89 5.36
CA CYS A 98 -8.92 -2.94 6.41
C CYS A 98 -9.96 -1.80 6.55
N GLY A 99 -11.25 -2.14 6.38
CA GLY A 99 -12.35 -1.17 6.33
C GLY A 99 -12.69 -0.81 4.90
N GLU A 100 -12.56 0.47 4.53
CA GLU A 100 -12.76 0.92 3.13
C GLU A 100 -11.58 0.55 2.22
N PHE A 101 -10.47 0.09 2.80
CA PHE A 101 -9.23 -0.21 2.08
C PHE A 101 -9.06 -1.72 1.91
N PRO A 102 -9.22 -2.25 0.69
CA PRO A 102 -8.65 -3.55 0.35
C PRO A 102 -7.14 -3.39 0.24
N LEU A 103 -6.39 -4.21 0.98
CA LEU A 103 -4.94 -4.14 1.03
C LEU A 103 -4.35 -5.48 0.65
N ARG A 104 -3.47 -5.49 -0.36
CA ARG A 104 -2.63 -6.63 -0.68
C ARG A 104 -1.45 -6.68 0.28
N VAL A 105 -1.30 -7.78 1.00
CA VAL A 105 -0.28 -7.96 2.04
C VAL A 105 0.66 -9.09 1.63
N HIS A 106 1.94 -8.76 1.49
CA HIS A 106 3.01 -9.73 1.26
C HIS A 106 3.55 -10.24 2.58
N CYS A 107 3.42 -11.53 2.84
CA CYS A 107 3.82 -12.19 4.06
C CYS A 107 5.02 -13.11 3.81
N GLY A 108 6.11 -12.88 4.52
CA GLY A 108 7.27 -13.76 4.56
C GLY A 108 7.21 -14.77 5.71
N PRO A 109 8.09 -15.78 5.67
CA PRO A 109 8.13 -16.82 6.69
C PRO A 109 8.72 -16.32 8.02
N THR A 110 8.52 -17.13 9.05
CA THR A 110 9.32 -17.13 10.28
C THR A 110 10.78 -17.55 10.00
N ALA A 111 11.66 -17.44 11.00
CA ALA A 111 13.02 -17.98 10.93
C ALA A 111 13.10 -19.48 10.57
N GLU A 112 12.03 -20.24 10.77
CA GLU A 112 11.94 -21.66 10.41
C GLU A 112 11.56 -21.90 8.93
N GLY A 113 11.39 -20.83 8.14
CA GLY A 113 10.99 -20.92 6.73
C GLY A 113 9.50 -21.20 6.51
N ARG A 114 8.69 -21.15 7.58
CA ARG A 114 7.25 -21.43 7.53
C ARG A 114 6.44 -20.19 7.83
N LEU A 115 5.26 -20.05 7.23
CA LEU A 115 4.31 -19.02 7.63
C LEU A 115 3.73 -19.35 9.00
N PRO A 116 3.32 -18.34 9.80
CA PRO A 116 2.61 -18.59 11.05
C PRO A 116 1.39 -19.48 10.83
N TYR A 117 1.17 -20.40 11.76
CA TYR A 117 0.07 -21.35 11.66
C TYR A 117 -1.27 -20.66 11.42
N GLY A 118 -1.98 -21.13 10.38
CA GLY A 118 -3.26 -20.67 9.88
C GLY A 118 -3.35 -19.23 9.42
N THR A 119 -2.27 -18.72 8.84
CA THR A 119 -2.27 -17.47 8.08
C THR A 119 -3.39 -17.39 7.02
N TRP A 120 -3.94 -18.50 6.51
CA TRP A 120 -4.98 -18.51 5.48
C TRP A 120 -6.33 -19.16 5.88
N GLU A 121 -6.45 -19.71 7.09
CA GLU A 121 -7.63 -20.51 7.51
C GLU A 121 -8.80 -19.65 8.01
N THR A 122 -9.18 -18.58 7.31
CA THR A 122 -10.22 -17.59 7.72
C THR A 122 -9.88 -16.82 9.01
N ARG A 123 -8.76 -16.09 8.97
CA ARG A 123 -8.25 -15.33 10.12
C ARG A 123 -8.24 -13.83 9.88
N TYR A 124 -7.92 -13.10 10.93
CA TYR A 124 -7.68 -11.68 10.89
C TYR A 124 -6.18 -11.41 10.89
N LEU A 125 -5.77 -10.33 10.26
CA LEU A 125 -4.38 -9.87 10.25
C LEU A 125 -4.31 -8.54 10.98
N VAL A 126 -3.26 -8.36 11.77
CA VAL A 126 -2.81 -7.07 12.30
C VAL A 126 -1.37 -6.84 11.89
N GLY A 127 -0.96 -5.61 11.67
CA GLY A 127 0.41 -5.34 11.26
C GLY A 127 0.75 -3.87 11.17
N LEU A 128 1.98 -3.63 10.76
CA LEU A 128 2.55 -2.33 10.47
C LEU A 128 3.26 -2.41 9.13
N SER A 129 2.98 -1.50 8.21
CA SER A 129 3.69 -1.46 6.93
C SER A 129 3.71 -0.06 6.34
N ARG A 130 4.72 0.20 5.50
CA ARG A 130 4.60 1.20 4.45
C ARG A 130 3.64 0.68 3.36
N ILE A 131 2.85 1.58 2.79
CA ILE A 131 1.87 1.30 1.74
C ILE A 131 2.38 1.87 0.42
N ARG A 132 2.41 1.00 -0.59
CA ARG A 132 2.77 1.31 -1.97
C ARG A 132 1.51 1.32 -2.83
N GLY A 133 1.46 2.22 -3.80
CA GLY A 133 0.44 2.24 -4.84
C GLY A 133 0.98 1.60 -6.12
N ILE A 134 0.37 0.51 -6.54
CA ILE A 134 0.68 -0.22 -7.77
C ILE A 134 -0.35 0.20 -8.83
N VAL A 135 0.11 0.78 -9.93
CA VAL A 135 -0.76 1.29 -11.02
C VAL A 135 -0.87 0.25 -12.13
N GLU A 136 0.23 -0.44 -12.41
CA GLU A 136 0.28 -1.57 -13.33
C GLU A 136 0.70 -2.82 -12.55
N SER A 137 -0.20 -3.80 -12.48
CA SER A 137 0.09 -5.10 -11.88
C SER A 137 0.98 -5.92 -12.82
N ASP A 138 1.99 -6.58 -12.26
CA ASP A 138 2.89 -7.47 -12.99
C ASP A 138 2.31 -8.88 -13.20
N PHE A 139 1.07 -9.12 -12.74
CA PHE A 139 0.36 -10.40 -12.78
C PHE A 139 1.10 -11.54 -12.07
N ALA A 140 2.10 -11.25 -11.21
CA ALA A 140 2.82 -12.27 -10.46
C ALA A 140 1.91 -13.00 -9.45
N THR A 141 0.82 -12.34 -9.05
CA THR A 141 -0.24 -12.90 -8.21
C THR A 141 -1.60 -12.55 -8.81
N SER A 142 -2.57 -13.46 -8.61
CA SER A 142 -3.96 -13.21 -8.97
C SER A 142 -4.72 -12.36 -7.94
N ILE A 143 -4.09 -12.10 -6.79
CA ILE A 143 -4.69 -11.38 -5.67
C ILE A 143 -4.38 -9.88 -5.79
N GLY A 144 -5.43 -9.08 -5.74
CA GLY A 144 -5.36 -7.63 -5.82
C GLY A 144 -6.75 -7.06 -6.04
N GLN A 145 -7.01 -5.90 -5.43
CA GLN A 145 -8.26 -5.19 -5.68
C GLN A 145 -7.97 -3.72 -5.94
N PRO A 146 -8.04 -3.27 -7.20
CA PRO A 146 -7.78 -1.89 -7.53
C PRO A 146 -8.85 -0.98 -6.95
N VAL A 147 -8.43 0.19 -6.47
CA VAL A 147 -9.28 1.27 -5.99
C VAL A 147 -9.08 2.53 -6.83
N GLY A 148 -10.18 3.22 -7.10
CA GLY A 148 -10.12 4.56 -7.70
C GLY A 148 -9.72 5.59 -6.64
N VAL A 149 -8.83 6.51 -6.99
CA VAL A 149 -8.41 7.61 -6.12
C VAL A 149 -8.32 8.91 -6.91
N THR A 150 -8.50 10.03 -6.22
CA THR A 150 -8.17 11.36 -6.76
C THR A 150 -6.91 11.88 -6.07
N ILE A 151 -5.89 12.22 -6.85
CA ILE A 151 -4.65 12.81 -6.36
C ILE A 151 -4.98 14.14 -5.68
N TRP A 152 -4.42 14.36 -4.50
CA TRP A 152 -4.60 15.60 -3.75
C TRP A 152 -3.31 16.40 -3.59
N ARG A 153 -2.18 15.74 -3.32
CA ARG A 153 -0.86 16.40 -3.26
C ARG A 153 0.25 15.37 -3.40
N PHE A 154 1.44 15.86 -3.75
CA PHE A 154 2.67 15.08 -3.77
C PHE A 154 3.62 15.56 -2.70
N ARG A 155 4.39 14.63 -2.12
CA ARG A 155 5.60 14.94 -1.37
C ARG A 155 6.76 14.17 -1.98
N ARG A 156 7.80 14.86 -2.40
CA ARG A 156 8.98 14.27 -3.03
C ARG A 156 10.19 14.45 -2.12
N LEU A 157 10.88 13.36 -1.80
CA LEU A 157 12.23 13.40 -1.22
C LEU A 157 13.23 13.49 -2.37
N VAL A 158 13.96 14.60 -2.46
CA VAL A 158 14.94 14.82 -3.53
C VAL A 158 16.24 14.12 -3.18
N LEU A 159 16.64 13.14 -3.98
CA LEU A 159 17.87 12.36 -3.86
C LEU A 159 18.75 12.49 -5.11
N THR A 160 18.42 13.40 -6.03
CA THR A 160 19.25 13.77 -7.18
C THR A 160 20.64 14.27 -6.73
N PRO A 161 21.74 13.59 -7.11
CA PRO A 161 23.08 14.04 -6.75
C PRO A 161 23.39 15.44 -7.30
N GLY A 162 23.92 16.32 -6.43
CA GLY A 162 24.27 17.69 -6.80
C GLY A 162 23.11 18.69 -6.79
N ASP A 163 21.90 18.24 -6.50
CA ASP A 163 20.76 19.14 -6.30
C ASP A 163 20.94 19.93 -4.97
N PRO A 164 20.78 21.27 -4.97
CA PRO A 164 20.89 22.09 -3.76
C PRO A 164 19.95 21.67 -2.62
N VAL A 165 18.86 20.96 -2.93
CA VAL A 165 17.88 20.49 -1.93
C VAL A 165 17.96 18.98 -1.67
N PHE A 166 19.09 18.34 -1.99
CA PHE A 166 19.33 16.93 -1.68
C PHE A 166 19.00 16.58 -0.21
N GLY A 167 18.24 15.50 -0.01
CA GLY A 167 17.78 15.01 1.29
C GLY A 167 16.57 15.76 1.87
N GLN A 168 15.96 16.68 1.13
CA GLN A 168 14.81 17.46 1.59
C GLN A 168 13.50 16.96 0.99
N TRP A 169 12.43 17.09 1.79
CA TRP A 169 11.06 16.85 1.35
C TRP A 169 10.47 18.12 0.74
N HIS A 170 9.84 17.99 -0.43
CA HIS A 170 9.15 19.05 -1.12
C HIS A 170 7.70 18.67 -1.37
N GLU A 171 6.78 19.55 -0.98
CA GLU A 171 5.38 19.42 -1.35
C GLU A 171 5.13 20.09 -2.70
N SER A 172 4.28 19.48 -3.52
CA SER A 172 3.91 20.00 -4.84
C SER A 172 2.51 19.55 -5.22
N GLU A 173 1.86 20.34 -6.07
CA GLU A 173 0.61 19.98 -6.75
C GLU A 173 0.86 19.16 -8.02
N THR A 174 2.12 19.07 -8.46
CA THR A 174 2.53 18.32 -9.65
C THR A 174 3.70 17.40 -9.38
N LEU A 175 3.70 16.25 -10.04
CA LEU A 175 4.83 15.36 -10.18
C LEU A 175 5.33 15.48 -11.64
N PRO A 176 6.60 15.83 -11.88
CA PRO A 176 7.12 15.95 -13.23
C PRO A 176 7.20 14.58 -13.91
N ALA A 177 7.14 14.55 -15.24
CA ALA A 177 7.17 13.34 -16.05
C ALA A 177 8.30 12.37 -15.64
N SER A 178 9.55 12.80 -15.66
CA SER A 178 10.72 11.94 -15.36
C SER A 178 11.46 12.47 -14.13
N PRO A 179 10.98 12.17 -12.90
CA PRO A 179 11.72 12.47 -11.69
C PRO A 179 12.96 11.58 -11.63
N PHE A 180 13.93 11.97 -10.80
CA PHE A 180 15.09 11.12 -10.59
C PHE A 180 14.66 9.77 -9.99
N PRO A 181 15.07 8.60 -10.53
CA PRO A 181 14.49 7.30 -10.17
C PRO A 181 14.65 6.91 -8.70
N TYR A 182 15.60 7.53 -7.99
CA TYR A 182 15.80 7.27 -6.56
C TYR A 182 15.05 8.26 -5.67
N ASP A 183 14.44 9.31 -6.21
CA ASP A 183 13.56 10.18 -5.44
C ASP A 183 12.39 9.37 -4.89
N ARG A 184 11.98 9.66 -3.66
CA ARG A 184 10.80 9.01 -3.07
C ARG A 184 9.58 9.88 -3.25
N VAL A 185 8.51 9.32 -3.79
CA VAL A 185 7.28 10.06 -4.07
C VAL A 185 6.15 9.51 -3.20
N MET A 186 5.65 10.35 -2.31
CA MET A 186 4.43 10.09 -1.55
C MET A 186 3.27 10.82 -2.22
N VAL A 187 2.19 10.11 -2.46
CA VAL A 187 0.95 10.64 -3.04
C VAL A 187 -0.10 10.65 -1.94
N THR A 188 -0.57 11.83 -1.56
CA THR A 188 -1.81 11.91 -0.79
C THR A 188 -2.97 11.89 -1.78
N ALA A 189 -3.91 10.99 -1.56
CA ALA A 189 -5.06 10.80 -2.43
C ALA A 189 -6.35 10.67 -1.62
N ARG A 190 -7.47 10.90 -2.29
CA ARG A 190 -8.80 10.70 -1.75
C ARG A 190 -9.42 9.48 -2.40
N LEU A 191 -9.79 8.51 -1.57
CA LEU A 191 -10.41 7.28 -2.02
C LEU A 191 -11.76 7.59 -2.67
N HIS A 192 -11.97 7.08 -3.87
CA HIS A 192 -13.30 7.11 -4.49
C HIS A 192 -14.20 6.20 -3.68
N ARG A 193 -15.43 6.64 -3.42
CA ARG A 193 -16.40 5.74 -2.80
C ARG A 193 -16.60 4.57 -3.76
N ASN A 194 -16.34 3.36 -3.28
CA ASN A 194 -16.86 2.17 -3.93
C ASN A 194 -18.38 2.33 -3.97
N ARG A 195 -18.91 2.67 -5.16
CA ARG A 195 -20.32 2.46 -5.46
C ARG A 195 -20.51 0.95 -5.61
N LEU A 196 -20.47 0.22 -4.50
CA LEU A 196 -20.92 -1.16 -4.49
C LEU A 196 -22.42 -1.13 -4.25
N GLY A 197 -23.15 -1.55 -5.29
CA GLY A 197 -24.42 -2.28 -5.31
C GLY A 197 -25.53 -1.84 -4.37
#